data_AF-A0AAV6P1L3-F1
#
_entry.id   AF-A0AAV6P1L3-F1
#
_cell.length_a   1.000
_cell.length_b   1.000
_cell.length_c   1.000
_cell.angle_alpha   90.00
_cell.angle_beta   90.00
_cell.angle_gamma   90.00
#
_symmetry.space_group_name_H-M   'P 1'
#
loop_
_entity.id
_entity.type
_entity.pdbx_description
1 polymer ?
#
loop_
_entity_poly.entity_id
_entity_poly.type
_entity_poly.pdbx_seq_one_letter_code
_entity_poly.pdbx_strand_id
1 'polypeptide(L)'
;MPGYYHCIIKGITTIIVSYTSWNGDKMHTNHELINDYLKNTLNFRIMIPKNHTEFLNGLTYLVNSIAIPMSRRLLSVKDLVTESVRKSLVLLRKGENANDPVLPLSKTTPKNLVAGTHAHNLGFQCSGWTISRQGLSGNNLTTGTTILDAAKKTVDPNTEVVNEVNPTTDYVKANNFSYAIVVVEELPYAETDGDNLNLTISEGSSDLIQNVCTSVKCLVVIVSNRSLTIPPLDRSWTRW
;
A
#
# COMPACT_ATOMS: atom_id res chain seq x y z
N MET A 1 3.18 -8.94 26.69
CA MET A 1 2.72 -8.78 25.29
C MET A 1 1.56 -7.78 25.23
N PRO A 2 1.81 -6.45 25.17
CA PRO A 2 0.77 -5.42 25.36
C PRO A 2 -0.43 -5.50 24.41
N GLY A 3 -0.20 -5.80 23.13
CA GLY A 3 -1.28 -5.93 22.14
C GLY A 3 -2.26 -7.07 22.45
N TYR A 4 -1.74 -8.21 22.94
CA TYR A 4 -2.56 -9.37 23.30
C TYR A 4 -3.51 -9.06 24.46
N TYR A 5 -3.01 -8.38 25.49
CA TYR A 5 -3.83 -7.97 26.64
C TYR A 5 -4.99 -7.07 26.21
N HIS A 6 -4.72 -6.05 25.39
CA HIS A 6 -5.78 -5.15 24.90
C HIS A 6 -6.84 -5.90 24.09
N CYS A 7 -6.43 -6.83 23.22
CA CYS A 7 -7.36 -7.63 22.43
C CYS A 7 -8.22 -8.54 23.33
N ILE A 8 -7.60 -9.21 24.30
CA ILE A 8 -8.31 -10.12 25.22
C ILE A 8 -9.34 -9.34 26.06
N ILE A 9 -8.97 -8.16 26.59
CA ILE A 9 -9.89 -7.28 27.32
C ILE A 9 -11.06 -6.82 26.44
N LYS A 10 -10.80 -6.60 25.13
CA LYS A 10 -11.84 -6.28 24.14
C LYS A 10 -12.67 -7.50 23.69
N GLY A 11 -12.40 -8.69 24.21
CA GLY A 11 -13.21 -9.89 23.96
C GLY A 11 -12.97 -10.56 22.60
N ILE A 12 -11.74 -10.54 22.07
CA ILE A 12 -11.42 -11.40 20.91
C ILE A 12 -11.75 -12.87 21.22
N THR A 13 -12.10 -13.66 20.21
CA THR A 13 -12.57 -15.05 20.41
C THR A 13 -11.49 -16.10 20.19
N THR A 14 -10.48 -15.77 19.39
CA THR A 14 -9.46 -16.72 18.95
C THR A 14 -8.12 -16.02 18.78
N ILE A 15 -7.03 -16.68 19.18
CA ILE A 15 -5.65 -16.31 18.86
C ILE A 15 -5.08 -17.39 17.94
N ILE A 16 -4.46 -16.99 16.84
CA ILE A 16 -3.75 -17.89 15.92
C ILE A 16 -2.26 -17.88 16.29
N VAL A 17 -1.68 -19.07 16.46
CA VAL A 17 -0.26 -19.18 16.82
C VAL A 17 0.63 -18.90 15.61
N SER A 18 1.67 -18.09 15.83
CA SER A 18 2.68 -17.73 14.82
C SER A 18 3.54 -18.93 14.38
N TYR A 19 4.01 -18.94 13.13
CA TYR A 19 4.99 -19.91 12.62
C TYR A 19 6.44 -19.64 13.07
N THR A 20 6.68 -18.46 13.66
CA THR A 20 8.01 -18.06 14.14
C THR A 20 8.49 -18.93 15.31
N SER A 21 9.77 -18.80 15.62
CA SER A 21 10.36 -19.35 16.84
C SER A 21 10.64 -18.21 17.83
N TRP A 22 10.60 -18.52 19.12
CA TRP A 22 11.09 -17.64 20.19
C TRP A 22 12.22 -18.35 20.92
N ASN A 23 13.41 -17.74 20.96
CA ASN A 23 14.64 -18.33 21.52
C ASN A 23 14.98 -19.74 20.98
N GLY A 24 14.68 -19.98 19.71
CA GLY A 24 14.90 -21.28 19.04
C GLY A 24 13.69 -22.20 19.06
N ASP A 25 12.78 -22.05 20.02
CA ASP A 25 11.60 -22.91 20.15
C ASP A 25 10.46 -22.47 19.25
N LYS A 26 9.91 -23.42 18.48
CA LYS A 26 8.76 -23.15 17.62
C LYS A 26 7.55 -22.76 18.48
N MET A 27 6.89 -21.65 18.14
CA MET A 27 5.70 -21.18 18.87
C MET A 27 4.58 -22.22 18.89
N HIS A 28 4.46 -23.05 17.84
CA HIS A 28 3.48 -24.14 17.75
C HIS A 28 3.70 -25.26 18.78
N THR A 29 4.91 -25.37 19.35
CA THR A 29 5.30 -26.37 20.36
C THR A 29 5.76 -25.70 21.67
N ASN A 30 5.62 -24.38 21.80
CA ASN A 30 6.07 -23.66 22.99
C ASN A 30 5.03 -23.79 24.11
N HIS A 31 5.24 -24.77 25.00
CA HIS A 31 4.31 -25.10 26.08
C HIS A 31 4.12 -23.94 27.08
N GLU A 32 5.21 -23.24 27.42
CA GLU A 32 5.20 -22.14 28.39
C GLU A 32 4.29 -21.00 27.92
N LEU A 33 4.47 -20.51 26.68
CA LEU A 33 3.69 -19.39 26.17
C LEU A 33 2.25 -19.80 25.82
N ILE A 34 2.06 -20.97 25.23
CA ILE A 34 0.74 -21.38 24.73
C ILE A 34 -0.12 -21.98 25.85
N ASN A 35 0.39 -22.94 26.61
CA ASN A 35 -0.41 -23.62 27.63
C ASN A 35 -0.35 -22.87 28.96
N ASP A 36 0.85 -22.56 29.47
CA ASP A 36 0.94 -22.02 30.83
C ASP A 36 0.49 -20.55 30.89
N TYR A 37 0.84 -19.77 29.87
CA TYR A 37 0.48 -18.36 29.83
C TYR A 37 -0.88 -18.10 29.15
N LEU A 38 -1.01 -18.34 27.84
CA LEU A 38 -2.25 -17.97 27.12
C LEU A 38 -3.48 -18.78 27.57
N LYS A 39 -3.35 -20.10 27.77
CA LYS A 39 -4.49 -20.93 28.24
C LYS A 39 -4.68 -20.88 29.74
N ASN A 40 -3.65 -21.12 30.55
CA ASN A 40 -3.85 -21.29 32.00
C ASN A 40 -3.87 -19.95 32.73
N THR A 41 -2.97 -19.01 32.41
CA THR A 41 -2.92 -17.70 33.06
C THR A 41 -3.99 -16.75 32.51
N LEU A 42 -4.18 -16.69 31.20
CA LEU A 42 -5.13 -15.78 30.55
C LEU A 42 -6.50 -16.42 30.23
N ASN A 43 -6.68 -17.71 30.51
CA ASN A 43 -7.93 -18.45 30.28
C ASN A 43 -8.51 -18.30 28.87
N PHE A 44 -7.65 -18.35 27.85
CA PHE A 44 -7.99 -17.99 26.48
C PHE A 44 -7.99 -19.16 25.49
N ARG A 45 -8.86 -19.11 24.47
CA ARG A 45 -8.95 -20.13 23.41
C ARG A 45 -7.96 -19.87 22.28
N ILE A 46 -7.19 -20.89 21.91
CA ILE A 46 -6.11 -20.77 20.92
C ILE A 46 -6.35 -21.74 19.77
N MET A 47 -6.07 -21.28 18.54
CA MET A 47 -6.02 -22.11 17.34
C MET A 47 -4.56 -22.29 16.89
N ILE A 48 -4.17 -23.54 16.69
CA ILE A 48 -2.82 -23.92 16.23
C ILE A 48 -2.95 -24.52 14.83
N PRO A 49 -2.60 -23.78 13.76
CA PRO A 49 -2.60 -24.32 12.41
C PRO A 49 -1.53 -25.42 12.27
N LYS A 50 -1.92 -26.66 11.97
CA LYS A 50 -0.94 -27.76 11.83
C LYS A 50 -0.16 -27.71 10.52
N ASN A 51 -0.82 -27.32 9.43
CA ASN A 51 -0.24 -27.19 8.10
C ASN A 51 -0.64 -25.82 7.52
N HIS A 52 0.35 -25.01 7.20
CA HIS A 52 0.15 -23.67 6.67
C HIS A 52 -0.61 -23.64 5.35
N THR A 53 -0.21 -24.49 4.41
CA THR A 53 -0.80 -24.54 3.08
C THR A 53 -2.26 -24.98 3.15
N GLU A 54 -2.56 -26.00 3.94
CA GLU A 54 -3.95 -26.45 4.14
C GLU A 54 -4.79 -25.39 4.86
N PHE A 55 -4.22 -24.73 5.86
CA PHE A 55 -4.92 -23.67 6.60
C PHE A 55 -5.28 -22.50 5.68
N LEU A 56 -4.32 -21.98 4.91
CA LEU A 56 -4.57 -20.90 3.96
C LEU A 56 -5.50 -21.32 2.82
N ASN A 57 -5.36 -22.53 2.29
CA ASN A 57 -6.26 -23.04 1.26
C ASN A 57 -7.69 -23.18 1.80
N GLY A 58 -7.84 -23.64 3.04
CA GLY A 58 -9.12 -23.68 3.73
C GLY A 58 -9.74 -22.30 3.90
N LEU A 59 -8.98 -21.30 4.35
CA LEU A 59 -9.45 -19.92 4.46
C LEU A 59 -9.86 -19.34 3.09
N THR A 60 -9.00 -19.52 2.09
CA THR A 60 -9.24 -19.04 0.72
C THR A 60 -10.50 -19.69 0.15
N TYR A 61 -10.68 -20.99 0.37
CA TYR A 61 -11.90 -21.70 0.00
C TYR A 61 -13.14 -21.13 0.70
N LEU A 62 -13.09 -20.86 2.01
CA LEU A 62 -14.21 -20.28 2.76
C LEU A 62 -14.60 -18.89 2.28
N VAL A 63 -13.62 -18.05 1.94
CA VAL A 63 -13.86 -16.72 1.35
C VAL A 63 -14.49 -16.85 -0.04
N ASN A 64 -13.99 -17.75 -0.87
CA ASN A 64 -14.48 -17.93 -2.25
C ASN A 64 -15.84 -18.66 -2.32
N SER A 65 -16.16 -19.50 -1.34
CA SER A 65 -17.40 -20.30 -1.30
C SER A 65 -18.62 -19.55 -0.74
N ILE A 66 -18.55 -18.22 -0.57
CA ILE A 66 -19.66 -17.35 -0.13
C ILE A 66 -20.09 -17.60 1.35
N ALA A 67 -19.40 -18.47 2.09
CA ALA A 67 -19.68 -18.66 3.53
C ALA A 67 -19.51 -17.36 4.34
N ILE A 68 -18.71 -16.42 3.84
CA ILE A 68 -18.62 -15.04 4.34
C ILE A 68 -18.94 -14.09 3.17
N PRO A 69 -20.13 -13.48 3.11
CA PRO A 69 -20.46 -12.56 2.02
C PRO A 69 -19.59 -11.30 2.11
N MET A 70 -18.64 -11.16 1.18
CA MET A 70 -17.86 -9.92 0.96
C MET A 70 -18.72 -8.73 0.46
N SER A 71 -20.00 -8.96 0.19
CA SER A 71 -20.92 -7.99 -0.40
C SER A 71 -21.75 -7.25 0.65
N ARG A 72 -21.14 -6.65 1.68
CA ARG A 72 -21.78 -5.52 2.38
C ARG A 72 -21.32 -4.21 1.75
N ARG A 73 -21.77 -3.98 0.52
CA ARG A 73 -21.69 -2.68 -0.16
C ARG A 73 -22.68 -1.71 0.50
N LEU A 74 -22.26 -1.11 1.61
CA LEU A 74 -22.92 0.07 2.16
C LEU A 74 -22.12 1.29 1.68
N LEU A 75 -22.79 2.33 1.15
CA LEU A 75 -22.12 3.59 0.77
C LEU A 75 -21.31 4.17 1.95
N SER A 76 -21.78 3.96 3.19
CA SER A 76 -21.07 4.35 4.41
C SER A 76 -19.68 3.70 4.56
N VAL A 77 -19.45 2.51 4.00
CA VAL A 77 -18.15 1.84 4.05
C VAL A 77 -17.16 2.53 3.11
N LYS A 78 -17.60 3.00 1.93
CA LYS A 78 -16.72 3.69 0.99
C LYS A 78 -16.21 5.02 1.55
N ASP A 79 -17.09 5.77 2.21
CA ASP A 79 -16.69 7.04 2.84
C ASP A 79 -15.72 6.79 4.00
N LEU A 80 -15.99 5.79 4.85
CA LEU A 80 -15.08 5.39 5.92
C LEU A 80 -13.72 4.90 5.40
N VAL A 81 -13.70 4.11 4.33
CA VAL A 81 -12.45 3.65 3.70
C VAL A 81 -11.69 4.83 3.10
N THR A 82 -12.37 5.74 2.42
CA THR A 82 -11.76 6.94 1.84
C THR A 82 -11.15 7.83 2.94
N GLU A 83 -11.84 7.97 4.06
CA GLU A 83 -11.34 8.68 5.24
C GLU A 83 -10.12 7.99 5.85
N SER A 84 -10.16 6.66 5.97
CA SER A 84 -9.06 5.85 6.50
C SER A 84 -7.81 5.97 5.64
N VAL A 85 -7.95 5.89 4.31
CA VAL A 85 -6.85 6.11 3.35
C VAL A 85 -6.29 7.51 3.49
N ARG A 86 -7.14 8.55 3.59
CA ARG A 86 -6.65 9.94 3.81
C ARG A 86 -5.85 10.07 5.10
N LYS A 87 -6.28 9.43 6.18
CA LYS A 87 -5.63 9.48 7.50
C LYS A 87 -4.35 8.64 7.56
N SER A 88 -4.17 7.66 6.69
CA SER A 88 -2.95 6.84 6.63
C SER A 88 -1.81 7.50 5.84
N LEU A 89 -2.10 8.54 5.05
CA LEU A 89 -1.06 9.22 4.27
C LEU A 89 -0.09 9.96 5.19
N VAL A 90 1.21 9.71 4.98
CA VAL A 90 2.29 10.41 5.67
C VAL A 90 2.99 11.32 4.67
N LEU A 91 2.93 12.64 4.90
CA LEU A 91 3.65 13.61 4.08
C LEU A 91 5.12 13.65 4.52
N LEU A 92 6.01 13.10 3.70
CA LEU A 92 7.45 13.08 3.98
C LEU A 92 8.16 14.39 3.58
N ARG A 93 7.71 15.03 2.50
CA ARG A 93 8.31 16.26 1.97
C ARG A 93 7.26 17.15 1.30
N LYS A 94 7.29 18.46 1.58
CA LYS A 94 6.30 19.42 1.06
C LYS A 94 6.84 20.35 -0.04
N GLY A 95 8.12 20.28 -0.36
CA GLY A 95 8.79 21.12 -1.35
C GLY A 95 10.29 21.17 -1.06
N GLU A 96 11.06 21.86 -1.90
CA GLU A 96 12.48 22.13 -1.63
C GLU A 96 12.66 23.17 -0.53
N ASN A 97 11.74 24.14 -0.47
CA ASN A 97 11.77 25.26 0.47
C ASN A 97 10.46 25.35 1.24
N ALA A 98 10.52 25.72 2.51
CA ALA A 98 9.34 25.87 3.37
C ALA A 98 8.31 26.91 2.84
N ASN A 99 8.76 27.86 2.01
CA ASN A 99 7.97 28.99 1.53
C ASN A 99 7.31 28.77 0.15
N ASP A 100 7.63 27.68 -0.57
CA ASP A 100 6.97 27.30 -1.84
C ASP A 100 6.47 25.85 -1.74
N PRO A 101 5.36 25.60 -1.02
CA PRO A 101 4.82 24.27 -0.88
C PRO A 101 4.21 23.78 -2.20
N VAL A 102 4.54 22.54 -2.59
CA VAL A 102 3.91 21.87 -3.74
C VAL A 102 2.47 21.46 -3.43
N LEU A 103 2.16 21.19 -2.16
CA LEU A 103 0.83 20.76 -1.72
C LEU A 103 0.10 21.85 -0.92
N PRO A 104 -1.23 22.02 -1.12
CA PRO A 104 -2.09 21.26 -2.03
C PRO A 104 -1.96 21.67 -3.51
N LEU A 105 -2.11 20.72 -4.44
CA LEU A 105 -2.12 20.99 -5.87
C LEU A 105 -3.39 21.76 -6.28
N SER A 106 -3.26 22.68 -7.24
CA SER A 106 -4.41 23.35 -7.84
C SER A 106 -5.27 22.34 -8.61
N LYS A 107 -6.59 22.43 -8.45
CA LYS A 107 -7.54 21.63 -9.24
C LYS A 107 -7.86 22.25 -10.60
N THR A 108 -7.51 23.51 -10.79
CA THR A 108 -7.80 24.27 -12.00
C THR A 108 -6.47 24.60 -12.67
N THR A 109 -6.10 23.79 -13.66
CA THR A 109 -4.89 23.97 -14.46
C THR A 109 -5.20 23.60 -15.91
N PRO A 110 -4.44 24.08 -16.90
CA PRO A 110 -4.67 23.71 -18.30
C PRO A 110 -4.43 22.21 -18.54
N LYS A 111 -3.33 21.67 -18.01
CA LYS A 111 -2.86 20.32 -18.34
C LYS A 111 -1.93 19.76 -17.28
N ASN A 112 -2.17 18.53 -16.84
CA ASN A 112 -1.38 17.82 -15.83
C ASN A 112 -0.94 16.45 -16.34
N LEU A 113 0.18 15.96 -15.80
CA LEU A 113 0.68 14.62 -16.05
C LEU A 113 0.41 13.71 -14.85
N VAL A 114 0.00 12.47 -15.12
CA VAL A 114 0.04 11.37 -14.16
C VAL A 114 0.91 10.27 -14.77
N ALA A 115 1.93 9.84 -14.04
CA ALA A 115 2.93 8.89 -14.52
C ALA A 115 3.19 7.75 -13.55
N GLY A 116 3.83 6.70 -14.05
CA GLY A 116 4.22 5.51 -13.29
C GLY A 116 3.24 4.35 -13.40
N THR A 117 3.80 3.14 -13.30
CA THR A 117 3.09 1.87 -13.48
C THR A 117 1.96 1.65 -12.46
N HIS A 118 2.04 2.31 -11.31
CA HIS A 118 1.09 2.20 -10.21
C HIS A 118 -0.06 3.22 -10.32
N ALA A 119 0.04 4.20 -11.22
CA ALA A 119 -0.95 5.27 -11.32
C ALA A 119 -2.35 4.77 -11.72
N HIS A 120 -2.41 3.77 -12.60
CA HIS A 120 -3.66 3.19 -13.10
C HIS A 120 -3.71 1.67 -12.93
N ASN A 121 -3.32 1.18 -11.75
CA ASN A 121 -3.33 -0.24 -11.42
C ASN A 121 -3.92 -0.47 -10.03
N LEU A 122 -5.18 -0.91 -9.97
CA LEU A 122 -5.92 -1.22 -8.75
C LEU A 122 -5.27 -2.38 -7.98
N GLY A 123 -4.88 -3.43 -8.70
CA GLY A 123 -4.24 -4.59 -8.10
C GLY A 123 -2.97 -4.21 -7.32
N PHE A 124 -2.13 -3.35 -7.91
CA PHE A 124 -0.93 -2.87 -7.24
C PHE A 124 -1.25 -2.02 -6.02
N GLN A 125 -2.20 -1.08 -6.15
CA GLN A 125 -2.62 -0.22 -5.06
C GLN A 125 -3.23 -0.97 -3.85
N CYS A 126 -3.71 -2.21 -4.06
CA CYS A 126 -4.24 -3.06 -3.00
C CYS A 126 -3.25 -4.11 -2.48
N SER A 127 -2.15 -4.37 -3.19
CA SER A 127 -1.08 -5.29 -2.81
C SER A 127 -1.54 -6.74 -2.51
N GLY A 128 -0.71 -7.50 -1.78
CA GLY A 128 -1.01 -8.87 -1.36
C GLY A 128 -2.29 -8.98 -0.52
N TRP A 129 -2.80 -10.21 -0.38
CA TRP A 129 -4.08 -10.50 0.28
C TRP A 129 -5.33 -9.85 -0.33
N THR A 130 -5.22 -9.26 -1.52
CA THR A 130 -6.37 -8.75 -2.27
C THR A 130 -6.71 -9.70 -3.40
N ILE A 131 -7.89 -10.34 -3.34
CA ILE A 131 -8.40 -11.38 -4.27
C ILE A 131 -7.54 -12.66 -4.31
N SER A 132 -6.22 -12.53 -4.49
CA SER A 132 -5.23 -13.61 -4.45
C SER A 132 -4.25 -13.37 -3.29
N ARG A 133 -3.59 -14.44 -2.83
CA ARG A 133 -2.59 -14.36 -1.75
C ARG A 133 -1.47 -13.37 -2.08
N GLN A 134 -0.87 -13.49 -3.27
CA GLN A 134 0.19 -12.59 -3.72
C GLN A 134 -0.33 -11.30 -4.35
N GLY A 135 -1.65 -11.05 -4.31
CA GLY A 135 -2.26 -9.93 -5.01
C GLY A 135 -2.34 -10.17 -6.52
N LEU A 136 -2.48 -9.09 -7.28
CA LEU A 136 -2.73 -9.14 -8.71
C LEU A 136 -2.31 -7.83 -9.39
N SER A 137 -2.27 -7.84 -10.72
CA SER A 137 -2.16 -6.63 -11.53
C SER A 137 -3.47 -6.32 -12.26
N GLY A 138 -3.63 -5.06 -12.65
CA GLY A 138 -4.73 -4.59 -13.48
C GLY A 138 -5.99 -4.22 -12.70
N ASN A 139 -7.05 -3.93 -13.46
CA ASN A 139 -8.25 -3.25 -12.96
C ASN A 139 -9.54 -4.07 -13.08
N ASN A 140 -9.45 -5.31 -13.62
CA ASN A 140 -10.63 -6.08 -14.04
C ASN A 140 -11.14 -7.07 -12.98
N LEU A 141 -10.34 -7.38 -11.96
CA LEU A 141 -10.63 -8.43 -10.97
C LEU A 141 -11.17 -7.88 -9.63
N THR A 142 -11.17 -6.56 -9.46
CA THR A 142 -11.75 -5.88 -8.30
C THR A 142 -12.34 -4.53 -8.74
N THR A 143 -13.14 -3.92 -7.87
CA THR A 143 -13.74 -2.60 -8.12
C THR A 143 -13.17 -1.57 -7.17
N GLY A 144 -12.75 -0.42 -7.69
CA GLY A 144 -12.26 0.69 -6.87
C GLY A 144 -11.99 1.92 -7.73
N THR A 145 -11.11 2.79 -7.28
CA THR A 145 -10.72 4.00 -8.00
C THR A 145 -9.20 4.09 -7.99
N THR A 146 -8.56 4.05 -9.16
CA THR A 146 -7.10 4.21 -9.25
C THR A 146 -6.69 5.65 -8.92
N ILE A 147 -5.40 5.91 -8.70
CA ILE A 147 -4.92 7.29 -8.50
C ILE A 147 -5.17 8.14 -9.75
N LEU A 148 -4.99 7.58 -10.95
CA LEU A 148 -5.30 8.26 -12.21
C LEU A 148 -6.79 8.63 -12.30
N ASP A 149 -7.70 7.69 -11.99
CA ASP A 149 -9.14 7.94 -12.06
C ASP A 149 -9.56 8.96 -10.99
N ALA A 150 -8.97 8.89 -9.80
CA ALA A 150 -9.19 9.86 -8.73
C ALA A 150 -8.72 11.26 -9.15
N ALA A 151 -7.56 11.37 -9.79
CA ALA A 151 -7.04 12.64 -10.30
C ALA A 151 -7.99 13.23 -11.36
N LYS A 152 -8.38 12.45 -12.37
CA LYS A 152 -9.34 12.85 -13.41
C LYS A 152 -10.68 13.31 -12.84
N LYS A 153 -11.19 12.63 -11.81
CA LYS A 153 -12.47 12.97 -11.17
C LYS A 153 -12.39 14.22 -10.28
N THR A 154 -11.20 14.59 -9.80
CA THR A 154 -11.02 15.62 -8.77
C THR A 154 -10.72 17.00 -9.35
N VAL A 155 -10.06 17.07 -10.51
CA VAL A 155 -9.71 18.33 -11.18
C VAL A 155 -10.94 18.99 -11.82
N ASP A 156 -10.79 20.27 -12.20
CA ASP A 156 -11.80 20.99 -12.97
C ASP A 156 -12.09 20.26 -14.29
N PRO A 157 -13.35 20.18 -14.77
CA PRO A 157 -13.69 19.50 -16.02
C PRO A 157 -12.92 19.98 -17.26
N ASN A 158 -12.39 21.21 -17.25
CA ASN A 158 -11.58 21.76 -18.34
C ASN A 158 -10.08 21.44 -18.22
N THR A 159 -9.66 20.81 -17.12
CA THR A 159 -8.27 20.40 -16.89
C THR A 159 -7.98 19.11 -17.65
N GLU A 160 -7.03 19.15 -18.57
CA GLU A 160 -6.56 17.93 -19.23
C GLU A 160 -5.67 17.12 -18.28
N VAL A 161 -5.95 15.83 -18.12
CA VAL A 161 -5.11 14.89 -17.35
C VAL A 161 -4.57 13.82 -18.28
N VAL A 162 -3.28 13.92 -18.60
CA VAL A 162 -2.55 12.96 -19.45
C VAL A 162 -1.99 11.85 -18.58
N ASN A 163 -2.18 10.61 -19.03
CA ASN A 163 -1.51 9.44 -18.46
C ASN A 163 -0.40 8.99 -19.39
N GLU A 164 0.85 9.07 -18.93
CA GLU A 164 2.01 8.51 -19.62
C GLU A 164 2.82 7.72 -18.60
N VAL A 165 3.00 6.43 -18.81
CA VAL A 165 3.53 5.52 -17.78
C VAL A 165 5.00 5.81 -17.52
N ASN A 166 5.80 5.95 -18.58
CA ASN A 166 7.25 6.12 -18.49
C ASN A 166 7.73 7.27 -19.41
N PRO A 167 7.33 8.53 -19.12
CA PRO A 167 7.71 9.67 -19.95
C PRO A 167 9.22 9.94 -19.85
N THR A 168 9.81 10.34 -20.98
CA THR A 168 11.17 10.88 -21.02
C THR A 168 11.18 12.34 -20.60
N THR A 169 12.32 12.86 -20.17
CA THR A 169 12.52 14.28 -19.83
C THR A 169 12.07 15.21 -20.96
N ASP A 170 12.42 14.88 -22.20
CA ASP A 170 12.07 15.70 -23.37
C ASP A 170 10.56 15.70 -23.64
N TYR A 171 9.90 14.56 -23.43
CA TYR A 171 8.44 14.48 -23.51
C TYR A 171 7.79 15.41 -22.48
N VAL A 172 8.25 15.38 -21.23
CA VAL A 172 7.68 16.22 -20.15
C VAL A 172 7.85 17.70 -20.49
N LYS A 173 9.03 18.12 -20.96
CA LYS A 173 9.32 19.50 -21.35
C LYS A 173 8.49 19.96 -22.55
N ALA A 174 8.31 19.11 -23.56
CA ALA A 174 7.60 19.46 -24.78
C ALA A 174 6.08 19.64 -24.59
N ASN A 175 5.51 19.09 -23.52
CA ASN A 175 4.06 19.03 -23.30
C ASN A 175 3.50 20.06 -22.31
N ASN A 176 4.34 20.96 -21.76
CA ASN A 176 3.93 22.10 -20.92
C ASN A 176 2.98 21.75 -19.76
N PHE A 177 3.27 20.68 -19.03
CA PHE A 177 2.47 20.28 -17.87
C PHE A 177 2.57 21.31 -16.74
N SER A 178 1.45 21.59 -16.07
CA SER A 178 1.40 22.49 -14.91
C SER A 178 2.00 21.84 -13.66
N TYR A 179 1.72 20.55 -13.47
CA TYR A 179 2.37 19.68 -12.50
C TYR A 179 2.29 18.22 -12.96
N ALA A 180 3.06 17.36 -12.30
CA ALA A 180 2.99 15.92 -12.47
C ALA A 180 2.70 15.18 -11.16
N ILE A 181 1.98 14.08 -11.23
CA ILE A 181 1.84 13.09 -10.15
C ILE A 181 2.55 11.82 -10.61
N VAL A 182 3.61 11.43 -9.93
CA VAL A 182 4.39 10.23 -10.23
C VAL A 182 4.07 9.17 -9.20
N VAL A 183 3.52 8.04 -9.61
CA VAL A 183 3.12 6.95 -8.72
C VAL A 183 4.07 5.77 -8.90
N VAL A 184 4.89 5.50 -7.88
CA VAL A 184 5.90 4.45 -7.87
C VAL A 184 5.66 3.47 -6.74
N GLU A 185 6.10 2.23 -6.90
CA GLU A 185 6.01 1.25 -5.82
C GLU A 185 6.70 -0.10 -6.03
N GLU A 186 6.65 -0.92 -4.97
CA GLU A 186 6.77 -2.37 -4.95
C GLU A 186 5.56 -3.06 -5.63
N LEU A 187 5.83 -4.14 -6.34
CA LEU A 187 4.77 -5.05 -6.78
C LEU A 187 4.09 -5.71 -5.58
N PRO A 188 2.83 -6.18 -5.72
CA PRO A 188 2.16 -6.96 -4.68
C PRO A 188 2.95 -8.16 -4.18
N TYR A 189 2.95 -8.36 -2.87
CA TYR A 189 3.54 -9.54 -2.21
C TYR A 189 2.80 -9.87 -0.91
N ALA A 190 2.94 -11.11 -0.46
CA ALA A 190 2.51 -11.59 0.84
C ALA A 190 3.53 -12.57 1.43
N GLU A 191 3.76 -12.44 2.74
CA GLU A 191 4.61 -13.32 3.53
C GLU A 191 6.05 -13.39 2.99
N THR A 192 6.59 -14.59 2.78
CA THR A 192 7.99 -14.83 2.38
C THR A 192 8.34 -14.22 1.03
N ASP A 193 7.39 -14.08 0.11
CA ASP A 193 7.63 -13.45 -1.19
C ASP A 193 7.90 -11.94 -1.06
N GLY A 194 7.57 -11.37 0.10
CA GLY A 194 7.93 -10.00 0.47
C GLY A 194 9.29 -9.87 1.13
N ASP A 195 9.99 -10.94 1.49
CA ASP A 195 11.26 -10.85 2.20
C ASP A 195 12.33 -10.22 1.28
N ASN A 196 12.81 -9.03 1.67
CA ASN A 196 13.74 -8.23 0.86
C ASN A 196 14.76 -7.54 1.77
N LEU A 197 16.05 -7.80 1.53
CA LEU A 197 17.16 -7.22 2.29
C LEU A 197 17.62 -5.85 1.78
N ASN A 198 17.32 -5.52 0.52
CA ASN A 198 17.77 -4.27 -0.10
C ASN A 198 16.81 -3.10 0.23
N LEU A 199 15.52 -3.38 0.43
CA LEU A 199 14.48 -2.40 0.82
C LEU A 199 14.56 -1.09 0.03
N THR A 200 14.88 -1.13 -1.26
CA THR A 200 14.89 0.03 -2.15
C THR A 200 13.61 0.09 -2.98
N ILE A 201 13.25 1.28 -3.45
CA ILE A 201 12.18 1.41 -4.47
C ILE A 201 12.48 0.56 -5.72
N SER A 202 11.44 0.11 -6.41
CA SER A 202 11.57 -0.77 -7.58
C SER A 202 12.42 -0.17 -8.69
N GLU A 203 13.13 -1.03 -9.41
CA GLU A 203 14.00 -0.66 -10.53
C GLU A 203 13.28 0.24 -11.54
N GLY A 204 13.99 1.25 -12.05
CA GLY A 204 13.45 2.27 -12.95
C GLY A 204 12.57 3.34 -12.28
N SER A 205 12.14 3.17 -11.03
CA SER A 205 11.36 4.18 -10.31
C SER A 205 12.18 5.46 -10.07
N SER A 206 13.46 5.33 -9.74
CA SER A 206 14.36 6.48 -9.57
C SER A 206 14.49 7.28 -10.86
N ASP A 207 14.70 6.59 -11.99
CA ASP A 207 14.84 7.22 -13.30
C ASP A 207 13.55 7.90 -13.74
N LEU A 208 12.40 7.26 -13.50
CA LEU A 208 11.09 7.85 -13.75
C LEU A 208 10.89 9.14 -12.95
N ILE A 209 11.18 9.10 -11.64
CA ILE A 209 11.08 10.29 -10.78
C ILE A 209 12.02 11.38 -11.31
N GLN A 210 13.25 11.05 -11.67
CA GLN A 210 14.22 12.02 -12.18
C GLN A 210 13.77 12.62 -13.53
N ASN A 211 13.30 11.80 -14.47
CA ASN A 211 12.84 12.25 -15.79
C ASN A 211 11.68 13.25 -15.68
N VAL A 212 10.77 13.06 -14.72
CA VAL A 212 9.60 13.92 -14.53
C VAL A 212 9.92 15.13 -13.66
N CYS A 213 10.43 14.90 -12.45
CA CYS A 213 10.56 15.92 -11.41
C CYS A 213 11.61 16.99 -11.70
N THR A 214 12.58 16.71 -12.58
CA THR A 214 13.56 17.71 -13.01
C THR A 214 12.98 18.75 -13.98
N SER A 215 11.84 18.46 -14.59
CA SER A 215 11.26 19.27 -15.67
C SER A 215 9.96 19.97 -15.29
N VAL A 216 9.26 19.51 -14.26
CA VAL A 216 7.98 20.07 -13.82
C VAL A 216 7.80 19.86 -12.32
N LYS A 217 7.06 20.76 -11.64
CA LYS A 217 6.64 20.56 -10.25
C LYS A 217 5.96 19.20 -10.11
N CYS A 218 6.48 18.34 -9.24
CA CYS A 218 6.02 16.96 -9.13
C CYS A 218 5.57 16.60 -7.72
N LEU A 219 4.56 15.75 -7.63
CA LEU A 219 4.16 15.02 -6.43
C LEU A 219 4.53 13.54 -6.65
N VAL A 220 5.43 13.01 -5.85
CA VAL A 220 5.72 11.57 -5.85
C VAL A 220 4.81 10.89 -4.83
N VAL A 221 3.97 9.98 -5.29
CA VAL A 221 3.13 9.11 -4.46
C VAL A 221 3.82 7.75 -4.40
N ILE A 222 4.31 7.42 -3.21
CA ILE A 222 4.89 6.11 -2.91
C ILE A 222 3.79 5.34 -2.21
N VAL A 223 3.30 4.30 -2.87
CA VAL A 223 2.54 3.27 -2.17
C VAL A 223 3.62 2.35 -1.54
N SER A 224 3.40 1.69 -0.41
CA SER A 224 4.31 0.63 0.11
C SER A 224 3.71 0.10 1.39
N ASN A 225 3.94 -1.18 1.64
CA ASN A 225 3.58 -1.80 2.90
C ASN A 225 4.65 -1.59 4.00
N ARG A 226 5.77 -0.91 3.67
CA ARG A 226 6.92 -0.72 4.56
C ARG A 226 7.73 0.53 4.21
N SER A 227 8.72 0.84 5.05
CA SER A 227 9.69 1.90 4.73
C SER A 227 10.68 1.39 3.68
N LEU A 228 10.92 2.22 2.66
CA LEU A 228 11.87 1.94 1.59
C LEU A 228 12.93 3.04 1.51
N THR A 229 14.12 2.63 1.12
CA THR A 229 15.21 3.52 0.74
C THR A 229 14.93 4.07 -0.65
N ILE A 230 14.92 5.39 -0.72
CA ILE A 230 14.91 6.12 -1.99
C ILE A 230 16.36 6.52 -2.24
N PRO A 231 17.04 5.96 -3.26
CA PRO A 231 18.38 6.39 -3.62
C PRO A 231 18.41 7.90 -3.85
N PRO A 232 19.55 8.57 -3.64
CA PRO A 232 19.65 10.02 -3.82
C PRO A 232 19.26 10.42 -5.26
N LEU A 233 18.11 11.07 -5.39
CA LEU A 233 17.60 11.64 -6.63
C LEU A 233 18.22 13.04 -6.79
N ASP A 234 19.46 13.12 -7.30
CA ASP A 234 20.26 14.35 -7.34
C ASP A 234 20.46 15.09 -5.98
N ARG A 235 21.28 16.15 -5.97
CA ARG A 235 21.69 16.90 -4.75
C ARG A 235 20.56 17.69 -4.08
N SER A 236 19.45 17.95 -4.76
CA SER A 236 18.28 18.66 -4.24
C SER A 236 17.40 17.78 -3.35
N TRP A 237 17.52 16.45 -3.43
CA TRP A 237 16.75 15.50 -2.59
C TRP A 237 17.48 14.99 -1.35
N THR A 238 18.77 15.28 -1.21
CA THR A 238 19.59 14.80 -0.07
C THR A 238 19.64 15.75 1.13
N ARG A 239 19.00 16.92 1.04
CA ARG A 239 18.85 17.84 2.18
C ARG A 239 17.48 17.62 2.84
N TRP A 240 17.49 16.84 3.91
CA TRP A 240 16.44 16.77 4.92
C TRP A 240 16.50 18.00 5.83
#